data_AF-A0AAE3M972-F1
#
_entry.id   AF-A0AAE3M972-F1
#
_cell.length_a   1.000
_cell.length_b   1.000
_cell.length_c   1.000
_cell.angle_alpha   90.00
_cell.angle_beta   90.00
_cell.angle_gamma   90.00
#
_symmetry.space_group_name_H-M   'P 1'
#
loop_
_entity.id
_entity.type
_entity.pdbx_description
1 polymer ?
#
loop_
_entity_poly.entity_id
_entity_poly.type
_entity_poly.pdbx_seq_one_letter_code
_entity_poly.pdbx_strand_id
1 'polypeptide(L)'
;MANTITTTNIGIKERNALKKLSSHHALRQIEFINAAIDYFKKTGINPAEEIFSPREEIAKLTKRVDQVVQFIRKNEQSKLNPLLDSLIIISKKIEEQLSEQITINQFNELLVNFNNFFSTIGNNIKNIESQQNVINKSTNTISNTLLDLNSEIKILKKMLVVMYRSHENKHAMSSGFKSEHIQEFNYLISD
;
A
#
# COMPACT_ATOMS: atom_id res chain seq x y z
N MET A 1 59.19 84.12 -11.67
CA MET A 1 58.27 82.96 -11.61
C MET A 1 57.28 83.11 -12.75
N ALA A 2 57.33 82.22 -13.74
CA ALA A 2 56.58 82.39 -15.00
C ALA A 2 55.08 82.08 -14.78
N ASN A 3 54.21 83.08 -15.00
CA ASN A 3 52.77 82.86 -15.10
C ASN A 3 52.49 82.04 -16.37
N THR A 4 52.35 80.74 -16.21
CA THR A 4 52.12 79.78 -17.31
C THR A 4 50.63 79.73 -17.61
N ILE A 5 50.09 80.84 -18.14
CA ILE A 5 48.68 80.92 -18.56
C ILE A 5 48.64 80.64 -20.06
N THR A 6 47.79 79.68 -20.46
CA THR A 6 47.57 79.32 -21.86
C THR A 6 46.17 79.73 -22.29
N THR A 7 45.99 80.19 -23.53
CA THR A 7 44.69 80.54 -24.10
C THR A 7 44.15 79.39 -24.94
N THR A 8 42.90 79.00 -24.69
CA THR A 8 42.19 77.97 -25.46
C THR A 8 40.90 78.55 -26.04
N ASN A 9 40.60 78.21 -27.29
CA ASN A 9 39.37 78.63 -27.94
C ASN A 9 38.20 77.74 -27.47
N ILE A 10 37.13 78.38 -27.01
CA ILE A 10 35.90 77.72 -26.56
C ILE A 10 34.74 78.32 -27.37
N GLY A 11 33.81 77.48 -27.83
CA GLY A 11 32.63 77.94 -28.53
C GLY A 11 31.72 78.82 -27.65
N ILE A 12 30.91 79.66 -28.28
CA ILE A 12 30.09 80.66 -27.60
C ILE A 12 29.02 79.99 -26.71
N LYS A 13 28.50 78.82 -27.12
CA LYS A 13 27.51 78.05 -26.36
C LYS A 13 28.15 77.43 -25.11
N GLU A 14 29.33 76.87 -25.28
CA GLU A 14 30.12 76.17 -24.27
C GLU A 14 30.63 77.17 -23.22
N ARG A 15 30.95 78.41 -23.61
CA ARG A 15 31.29 79.50 -22.68
C ARG A 15 30.15 79.80 -21.69
N ASN A 16 28.90 79.82 -22.14
CA ASN A 16 27.75 80.04 -21.28
C ASN A 16 27.49 78.84 -20.35
N ALA A 17 27.66 77.62 -20.85
CA ALA A 17 27.58 76.40 -20.05
C ALA A 17 28.67 76.36 -18.97
N LEU A 18 29.92 76.69 -19.32
CA LEU A 18 31.04 76.79 -18.39
C LEU A 18 30.76 77.81 -17.29
N LYS A 19 30.23 78.99 -17.64
CA LYS A 19 29.86 80.01 -16.64
C LYS A 19 28.79 79.49 -15.67
N LYS A 20 27.77 78.79 -16.17
CA LYS A 20 26.72 78.19 -15.31
C LYS A 20 27.28 77.11 -14.40
N LEU A 21 28.09 76.19 -14.93
CA LEU A 21 28.69 75.10 -14.17
C LEU A 21 29.68 75.61 -13.12
N SER A 22 30.54 76.56 -13.47
CA SER A 22 31.48 77.15 -12.52
C SER A 22 30.74 77.87 -11.39
N SER A 23 29.68 78.62 -11.70
CA SER A 23 28.83 79.26 -10.70
C SER A 23 28.07 78.26 -9.82
N HIS A 24 27.59 77.14 -10.37
CA HIS A 24 26.90 76.10 -9.59
C HIS A 24 27.81 75.46 -8.53
N HIS A 25 29.09 75.28 -8.86
CA HIS A 25 30.10 74.76 -7.94
C HIS A 25 30.84 75.85 -7.14
N ALA A 26 30.40 77.11 -7.23
CA ALA A 26 31.03 78.25 -6.57
C ALA A 26 32.54 78.45 -6.88
N LEU A 27 32.95 78.12 -8.11
CA LEU A 27 34.32 78.25 -8.60
C LEU A 27 34.44 79.32 -9.70
N ARG A 28 35.61 79.95 -9.82
CA ARG A 28 35.93 80.77 -11.01
C ARG A 28 36.07 79.85 -12.22
N GLN A 29 35.81 80.35 -13.42
CA GLN A 29 35.85 79.55 -14.66
C GLN A 29 37.19 78.84 -14.86
N ILE A 30 38.30 79.52 -14.54
CA ILE A 30 39.65 78.96 -14.63
C ILE A 30 39.87 77.84 -13.61
N GLU A 31 39.40 78.02 -12.37
CA GLU A 31 39.52 77.02 -11.30
C GLU A 31 38.70 75.77 -11.62
N PHE A 32 37.50 75.96 -12.18
CA PHE A 32 36.65 74.87 -12.63
C PHE A 32 37.30 74.07 -13.77
N ILE A 33 37.92 74.73 -14.75
CA ILE A 33 38.63 74.05 -15.85
C ILE A 33 39.82 73.24 -15.30
N ASN A 34 40.64 73.83 -14.43
CA ASN A 34 41.78 73.13 -13.85
C ASN A 34 41.34 71.93 -13.01
N ALA A 35 40.29 72.09 -12.19
CA ALA A 35 39.72 71.01 -11.41
C ALA A 35 39.12 69.91 -12.31
N ALA A 36 38.50 70.27 -13.44
CA ALA A 36 37.98 69.30 -14.40
C ALA A 36 39.11 68.52 -15.10
N ILE A 37 40.19 69.18 -15.48
CA ILE A 37 41.38 68.52 -16.04
C ILE A 37 41.96 67.52 -15.03
N ASP A 38 42.13 67.94 -13.78
CA ASP A 38 42.60 67.05 -12.71
C ASP A 38 41.61 65.92 -12.43
N TYR A 39 40.31 66.18 -12.51
CA TYR A 39 39.26 65.18 -12.34
C TYR A 39 39.32 64.11 -13.43
N PHE A 40 39.42 64.48 -14.71
CA PHE A 40 39.54 63.51 -15.81
C PHE A 40 40.88 62.77 -15.74
N LYS A 41 41.96 63.45 -15.36
CA LYS A 41 43.28 62.80 -15.17
C LYS A 41 43.26 61.77 -14.03
N LYS A 42 42.53 62.03 -12.95
CA LYS A 42 42.41 61.11 -11.80
C LYS A 42 41.40 59.98 -12.03
N THR A 43 40.29 60.28 -12.69
CA THR A 43 39.21 59.30 -12.92
C THR A 43 39.44 58.43 -14.16
N GLY A 44 40.29 58.87 -15.09
CA GLY A 44 40.56 58.15 -16.35
C GLY A 44 39.38 58.16 -17.33
N ILE A 45 38.33 58.94 -17.04
CA ILE A 45 37.13 59.02 -17.89
C ILE A 45 37.45 59.83 -19.15
N ASN A 46 37.13 59.27 -20.31
CA ASN A 46 37.24 59.96 -21.58
C ASN A 46 36.00 60.86 -21.81
N PRO A 47 36.14 62.20 -21.85
CA PRO A 47 35.01 63.10 -22.04
C PRO A 47 34.39 63.03 -23.44
N ALA A 48 35.02 62.34 -24.40
CA ALA A 48 34.48 62.10 -25.73
C ALA A 48 33.62 60.81 -25.83
N GLU A 49 33.63 59.96 -24.81
CA GLU A 49 32.81 58.74 -24.74
C GLU A 49 31.46 59.02 -24.08
N GLU A 50 30.46 58.19 -24.39
CA GLU A 50 29.13 58.29 -23.78
C GLU A 50 29.23 58.04 -22.27
N ILE A 51 28.99 59.08 -21.47
CA ILE A 51 29.05 59.00 -20.01
C ILE A 51 27.74 58.40 -19.51
N PHE A 52 27.75 57.12 -19.14
CA PHE A 52 26.63 56.48 -18.48
C PHE A 52 26.47 57.02 -17.06
N SER A 53 25.29 57.55 -16.74
CA SER A 53 24.99 58.05 -15.40
C SER A 53 24.90 56.87 -14.42
N PRO A 54 25.66 56.86 -13.30
CA PRO A 54 25.56 55.82 -12.28
C PRO A 54 24.13 55.59 -11.79
N ARG A 55 23.31 56.66 -11.77
CA ARG A 55 21.89 56.58 -11.40
C ARG A 55 21.07 55.73 -12.37
N GLU A 56 21.33 55.81 -13.67
CA GLU A 56 20.61 55.04 -14.68
C GLU A 56 21.00 53.57 -14.65
N GLU A 57 22.28 53.27 -14.45
CA GLU A 57 22.76 51.88 -14.31
C GLU A 57 22.21 51.23 -13.04
N ILE A 58 22.16 51.96 -11.91
CA ILE A 58 21.50 51.48 -10.69
C ILE A 58 20.01 51.23 -10.95
N ALA A 59 19.31 52.13 -11.66
CA ALA A 59 17.89 51.93 -11.98
C ALA A 59 17.65 50.71 -12.87
N LYS A 60 18.51 50.46 -13.87
CA LYS A 60 18.46 49.25 -14.70
C LYS A 60 18.70 47.99 -13.86
N LEU A 61 19.67 48.04 -12.94
CA LEU A 61 19.97 46.94 -12.03
C LEU A 61 18.77 46.62 -11.12
N THR A 62 18.17 47.64 -10.49
CA THR A 62 16.98 47.48 -9.65
C THR A 62 15.83 46.81 -10.41
N LYS A 63 15.57 47.24 -11.65
CA LYS A 63 14.54 46.61 -12.50
C LYS A 63 14.83 45.13 -12.78
N ARG A 64 16.10 44.77 -13.01
CA ARG A 64 16.49 43.36 -13.20
C ARG A 64 16.31 42.56 -11.90
N VAL A 65 16.66 43.12 -10.75
CA VAL A 65 16.43 42.48 -9.45
C VAL A 65 14.95 42.25 -9.20
N ASP A 66 14.08 43.22 -9.49
CA ASP A 66 12.64 43.06 -9.36
C ASP A 66 12.09 41.94 -10.25
N GLN A 67 12.59 41.83 -11.48
CA GLN A 67 12.21 40.74 -12.39
C GLN A 67 12.63 39.37 -11.84
N VAL A 68 13.83 39.26 -11.27
CA VAL A 68 14.32 38.02 -10.64
C VAL A 68 13.45 37.66 -9.43
N VAL A 69 13.11 38.64 -8.57
CA VAL A 69 12.23 38.40 -7.42
C VAL A 69 10.84 37.94 -7.86
N GLN A 70 10.27 38.57 -8.90
CA GLN A 70 8.99 38.12 -9.47
C GLN A 70 9.08 36.70 -10.04
N PHE A 71 10.17 36.37 -10.73
CA PHE A 71 10.40 35.02 -11.24
C PHE A 71 10.48 33.98 -10.12
N ILE A 72 11.21 34.27 -9.04
CA ILE A 72 11.32 33.38 -7.88
C ILE A 72 9.93 33.16 -7.26
N ARG A 73 9.19 34.23 -6.95
CA ARG A 73 7.84 34.13 -6.39
C ARG A 73 6.89 33.33 -7.28
N LYS A 74 6.97 33.52 -8.60
CA LYS A 74 6.15 32.76 -9.55
C LYS A 74 6.49 31.27 -9.52
N ASN A 75 7.77 30.89 -9.47
CA ASN A 75 8.15 29.47 -9.40
C ASN A 75 7.81 28.86 -8.04
N GLU A 76 7.96 29.62 -6.95
CA GLU A 76 7.53 29.19 -5.62
C GLU A 76 6.04 28.85 -5.62
N GLN A 77 5.19 29.77 -6.09
CA GLN A 77 3.74 29.58 -6.11
C GLN A 77 3.27 28.53 -7.12
N SER A 78 3.85 28.47 -8.31
CA SER A 78 3.38 27.59 -9.39
C SER A 78 3.98 26.18 -9.35
N LYS A 79 5.11 25.98 -8.68
CA LYS A 79 5.83 24.70 -8.67
C LYS A 79 6.15 24.22 -7.27
N LEU A 80 6.85 25.03 -6.48
CA LEU A 80 7.39 24.57 -5.19
C LEU A 80 6.28 24.29 -4.17
N ASN A 81 5.34 25.22 -3.99
CA ASN A 81 4.23 25.07 -3.05
C ASN A 81 3.32 23.88 -3.43
N PRO A 82 2.85 23.75 -4.69
CA PRO A 82 2.09 22.56 -5.09
C PRO A 82 2.84 21.24 -4.92
N LEU A 83 4.16 21.24 -5.12
CA LEU A 83 4.99 20.06 -4.89
C LEU A 83 5.04 19.70 -3.40
N LEU A 84 5.24 20.69 -2.53
CA LEU A 84 5.21 20.50 -1.09
C LEU A 84 3.85 19.96 -0.63
N ASP A 85 2.75 20.53 -1.11
CA ASP A 85 1.39 20.06 -0.80
C ASP A 85 1.19 18.61 -1.27
N SER A 86 1.64 18.28 -2.48
CA SER A 86 1.59 16.92 -3.02
C SER A 86 2.40 15.95 -2.17
N LEU A 87 3.58 16.36 -1.71
CA LEU A 87 4.44 15.55 -0.84
C LEU A 87 3.78 15.28 0.52
N ILE A 88 3.15 16.30 1.12
CA ILE A 88 2.40 16.14 2.37
C ILE A 88 1.25 15.14 2.18
N ILE A 89 0.50 15.25 1.08
CA ILE A 89 -0.57 14.31 0.75
C ILE A 89 -0.03 12.88 0.58
N ILE A 90 1.09 12.71 -0.11
CA ILE A 90 1.73 11.40 -0.30
C ILE A 90 2.18 10.83 1.05
N SER A 91 2.82 11.62 1.91
CA SER A 91 3.24 11.18 3.24
C SER A 91 2.06 10.69 4.06
N LYS A 92 0.96 11.46 4.08
CA LYS A 92 -0.25 11.07 4.80
C LYS A 92 -0.86 9.79 4.25
N LYS A 93 -0.93 9.64 2.92
CA LYS A 93 -1.42 8.41 2.28
C LYS A 93 -0.55 7.20 2.63
N ILE A 94 0.77 7.36 2.69
CA ILE A 94 1.69 6.29 3.10
C ILE A 94 1.44 5.90 4.56
N GLU A 95 1.27 6.87 5.46
CA GLU A 95 0.96 6.61 6.87
C GLU A 95 -0.39 5.90 7.04
N GLU A 96 -1.43 6.35 6.35
CA GLU A 96 -2.75 5.70 6.32
C GLU A 96 -2.62 4.26 5.80
N GLN A 97 -1.99 4.05 4.64
CA GLN A 97 -1.79 2.72 4.06
C GLN A 97 -0.94 1.79 4.94
N LEU A 98 0.08 2.30 5.62
CA LEU A 98 0.90 1.52 6.53
C LEU A 98 0.13 1.15 7.81
N SER A 99 -0.75 2.04 8.27
CA SER A 99 -1.61 1.79 9.44
C SER A 99 -2.72 0.77 9.16
N GLU A 100 -3.18 0.67 7.91
CA GLU A 100 -4.16 -0.33 7.47
C GLU A 100 -3.54 -1.72 7.21
N GLN A 101 -2.20 -1.83 7.17
CA GLN A 101 -1.54 -3.11 7.00
C GLN A 101 -1.61 -3.95 8.26
N ILE A 102 -1.78 -5.27 8.07
CA ILE A 102 -1.62 -6.24 9.15
C ILE A 102 -0.23 -6.08 9.75
N THR A 103 -0.18 -5.68 11.01
CA THR A 103 1.08 -5.59 11.75
C THR A 103 1.65 -7.00 11.92
N ILE A 104 2.98 -7.12 11.99
CA ILE A 104 3.68 -8.39 12.25
C ILE A 104 3.08 -9.13 13.47
N ASN A 105 2.72 -8.39 14.52
CA ASN A 105 2.10 -8.96 15.73
C ASN A 105 0.73 -9.60 15.43
N GLN A 106 -0.11 -8.94 14.64
CA GLN A 106 -1.41 -9.47 14.23
C GLN A 106 -1.23 -10.71 13.33
N PHE A 107 -0.25 -10.70 12.43
CA PHE A 107 0.09 -11.86 11.61
C PHE A 107 0.57 -13.04 12.46
N ASN A 108 1.42 -12.79 13.45
CA ASN A 108 1.89 -13.83 14.37
C ASN A 108 0.74 -14.41 15.22
N GLU A 109 -0.18 -13.58 15.68
CA GLU A 109 -1.38 -14.04 16.39
C GLU A 109 -2.26 -14.92 15.49
N LEU A 110 -2.45 -14.52 14.22
CA LEU A 110 -3.14 -15.36 13.23
C LEU A 110 -2.43 -16.70 13.03
N LEU A 111 -1.10 -16.74 12.91
CA LEU A 111 -0.35 -17.98 12.79
C LEU A 111 -0.51 -18.90 14.01
N VAL A 112 -0.49 -18.33 15.23
CA VAL A 112 -0.75 -19.10 16.46
C VAL A 112 -2.16 -19.68 16.45
N ASN A 113 -3.16 -18.88 16.07
CA ASN A 113 -4.55 -19.33 15.97
C ASN A 113 -4.70 -20.44 14.92
N PHE A 114 -4.05 -20.32 13.76
CA PHE A 114 -4.01 -21.39 12.76
C PHE A 114 -3.38 -22.67 13.30
N ASN A 115 -2.27 -22.58 14.02
CA ASN A 115 -1.64 -23.77 14.61
C ASN A 115 -2.56 -24.45 15.64
N ASN A 116 -3.25 -23.68 16.47
CA ASN A 116 -4.23 -24.22 17.43
C ASN A 116 -5.40 -24.89 16.71
N PHE A 117 -5.88 -24.29 15.62
CA PHE A 117 -6.93 -24.87 14.77
C PHE A 117 -6.48 -26.20 14.15
N PHE A 118 -5.30 -26.26 13.55
CA PHE A 118 -4.74 -27.50 12.99
C PHE A 118 -4.53 -28.58 14.05
N SER A 119 -4.06 -28.21 15.24
CA SER A 119 -3.94 -29.13 16.38
C SER A 119 -5.29 -29.73 16.78
N THR A 120 -6.33 -28.89 16.85
CA THR A 120 -7.71 -29.32 17.14
C THR A 120 -8.24 -30.27 16.07
N ILE A 121 -8.04 -29.95 14.79
CA ILE A 121 -8.38 -30.84 13.68
C ILE A 121 -7.65 -32.18 13.82
N GLY A 122 -6.35 -32.16 14.09
CA GLY A 122 -5.55 -33.37 14.27
C GLY A 122 -6.08 -34.26 15.40
N ASN A 123 -6.51 -33.68 16.52
CA ASN A 123 -7.13 -34.42 17.61
C ASN A 123 -8.50 -34.99 17.23
N ASN A 124 -9.32 -34.21 16.52
CA ASN A 124 -10.62 -34.67 16.05
C ASN A 124 -10.50 -35.82 15.04
N ILE A 125 -9.50 -35.79 14.15
CA ILE A 125 -9.21 -36.90 13.22
C ILE A 125 -8.89 -38.18 14.01
N LYS A 126 -8.01 -38.11 15.01
CA LYS A 126 -7.70 -39.26 15.87
C LYS A 126 -8.94 -39.81 16.58
N ASN A 127 -9.81 -38.92 17.06
CA ASN A 127 -11.07 -39.32 17.68
C ASN A 127 -11.99 -40.04 16.68
N ILE A 128 -12.12 -39.52 15.46
CA ILE A 128 -12.90 -40.14 14.38
C ILE A 128 -12.34 -41.53 14.03
N GLU A 129 -11.02 -41.67 13.90
CA GLU A 129 -10.38 -42.97 13.66
C GLU A 129 -10.70 -43.98 14.78
N SER A 130 -10.66 -43.53 16.04
CA SER A 130 -11.01 -44.38 17.18
C SER A 130 -12.49 -44.82 17.14
N GLN A 131 -13.40 -43.91 16.77
CA GLN A 131 -14.83 -44.20 16.63
C GLN A 131 -15.09 -45.15 15.47
N GLN A 132 -14.40 -44.97 14.33
CA GLN A 132 -14.51 -45.85 13.18
C GLN A 132 -14.13 -47.29 13.54
N ASN A 133 -13.09 -47.48 14.36
CA ASN A 133 -12.69 -48.81 14.82
C ASN A 133 -13.76 -49.49 15.70
N VAL A 134 -14.42 -48.73 16.58
CA VAL A 134 -15.53 -49.23 17.39
C VAL A 134 -16.72 -49.59 16.50
N ILE A 135 -17.08 -48.73 15.55
CA ILE A 135 -18.16 -48.98 14.58
C ILE A 135 -17.89 -50.27 13.81
N ASN A 136 -16.69 -50.44 13.25
CA ASN A 136 -16.33 -51.63 12.48
C ASN A 136 -16.49 -52.92 13.30
N LYS A 137 -16.06 -52.91 14.58
CA LYS A 137 -16.26 -54.05 15.47
C LYS A 137 -17.74 -54.36 15.68
N SER A 138 -18.55 -53.34 15.97
CA SER A 138 -19.99 -53.49 16.16
C SER A 138 -20.68 -53.99 14.88
N THR A 139 -20.31 -53.48 13.71
CA THR A 139 -20.84 -53.93 12.41
C THR A 139 -20.56 -55.41 12.16
N ASN A 140 -19.36 -55.88 12.49
CA ASN A 140 -19.02 -57.30 12.38
C ASN A 140 -19.87 -58.16 13.31
N THR A 141 -20.04 -57.74 14.57
CA THR A 141 -20.89 -58.44 15.54
C THR A 141 -22.34 -58.53 15.04
N ILE A 142 -22.91 -57.40 14.59
CA ILE A 142 -24.27 -57.36 14.05
C ILE A 142 -24.41 -58.26 12.83
N SER A 143 -23.41 -58.26 11.94
CA SER A 143 -23.42 -59.12 10.75
C SER A 143 -23.47 -60.60 11.14
N ASN A 144 -22.67 -61.01 12.12
CA ASN A 144 -22.68 -62.39 12.62
C ASN A 144 -24.03 -62.74 13.26
N THR A 145 -24.58 -61.88 14.12
CA THR A 145 -25.88 -62.17 14.75
C THR A 145 -27.02 -62.22 13.73
N LEU A 146 -26.95 -61.43 12.65
CA LEU A 146 -27.92 -61.51 11.54
C LEU A 146 -27.80 -62.83 10.78
N LEU A 147 -26.59 -63.36 10.58
CA LEU A 147 -26.39 -64.68 9.97
C LEU A 147 -26.99 -65.79 10.85
N ASP A 148 -26.75 -65.72 12.16
CA ASP A 148 -27.27 -66.69 13.12
C ASP A 148 -28.82 -66.67 13.13
N LEU A 149 -29.43 -65.48 13.26
CA LEU A 149 -30.89 -65.32 13.22
C LEU A 149 -31.49 -65.83 11.90
N ASN A 150 -30.84 -65.59 10.76
CA ASN A 150 -31.30 -66.12 9.48
C ASN A 150 -31.29 -67.65 9.45
N SER A 151 -30.27 -68.27 10.06
CA SER A 151 -30.21 -69.74 10.19
C SER A 151 -31.35 -70.26 11.09
N GLU A 152 -31.63 -69.60 12.21
CA GLU A 152 -32.73 -69.94 13.12
C GLU A 152 -34.10 -69.79 12.43
N ILE A 153 -34.32 -68.71 11.70
CA ILE A 153 -35.55 -68.50 10.91
C ILE A 153 -35.72 -69.60 9.86
N LYS A 154 -34.65 -70.06 9.20
CA LYS A 154 -34.71 -71.20 8.25
C LYS A 154 -35.21 -72.46 8.95
N ILE A 155 -34.72 -72.74 10.16
CA ILE A 155 -35.14 -73.88 10.97
C ILE A 155 -36.62 -73.74 11.39
N LEU A 156 -37.03 -72.58 11.90
CA LEU A 156 -38.41 -72.33 12.32
C LEU A 156 -39.40 -72.48 11.16
N LYS A 157 -39.06 -71.99 9.96
CA LYS A 157 -39.88 -72.19 8.75
C LYS A 157 -40.06 -73.67 8.43
N LYS A 158 -38.97 -74.46 8.47
CA LYS A 158 -39.03 -75.93 8.28
C LYS A 158 -39.92 -76.59 9.33
N MET A 159 -39.79 -76.17 10.60
CA MET A 159 -40.62 -76.69 11.70
C MET A 159 -42.10 -76.37 11.49
N LEU A 160 -42.45 -75.14 11.08
CA LEU A 160 -43.82 -74.73 10.81
C LEU A 160 -44.50 -75.60 9.73
N VAL A 161 -43.77 -75.95 8.67
CA VAL A 161 -44.28 -76.84 7.60
C VAL A 161 -44.67 -78.20 8.18
N VAL A 162 -43.82 -78.79 9.02
CA VAL A 162 -44.06 -80.08 9.67
C VAL A 162 -45.27 -80.00 10.61
N MET A 163 -45.36 -78.91 11.40
CA MET A 163 -46.48 -78.66 12.31
C MET A 163 -47.82 -78.56 11.57
N TYR A 164 -47.87 -77.82 10.46
CA TYR A 164 -49.08 -77.63 9.66
C TYR A 164 -49.59 -78.95 9.08
N ARG A 165 -48.70 -79.76 8.49
CA ARG A 165 -49.06 -81.09 7.96
C ARG A 165 -49.56 -82.04 9.04
N SER A 166 -48.92 -82.05 10.21
CA SER A 166 -49.39 -82.85 11.34
C SER A 166 -50.77 -82.38 11.82
N HIS A 167 -51.09 -81.10 11.69
CA HIS A 167 -52.41 -80.56 12.02
C HIS A 167 -53.48 -80.95 11.00
N GLU A 168 -53.20 -80.89 9.69
CA GLU A 168 -54.12 -81.38 8.65
C GLU A 168 -54.45 -82.87 8.82
N ASN A 169 -53.49 -83.66 9.31
CA ASN A 169 -53.66 -85.09 9.61
C ASN A 169 -54.42 -85.39 10.92
N LYS A 170 -54.86 -84.39 11.72
CA LYS A 170 -55.56 -84.61 13.00
C LYS A 170 -56.90 -85.33 12.88
N HIS A 171 -57.57 -85.27 11.72
CA HIS A 171 -58.81 -86.03 11.51
C HIS A 171 -58.59 -87.55 11.58
N ALA A 172 -57.33 -88.02 11.60
CA ALA A 172 -56.95 -89.43 11.71
C ALA A 172 -56.29 -89.84 13.05
N MET A 173 -56.10 -88.96 14.05
CA MET A 173 -55.28 -89.29 15.25
C MET A 173 -55.75 -88.71 16.59
N SER A 174 -55.64 -89.54 17.64
CA SER A 174 -55.62 -89.15 19.06
C SER A 174 -54.20 -88.70 19.47
N SER A 175 -54.00 -87.38 19.60
CA SER A 175 -52.85 -86.67 20.20
C SER A 175 -51.42 -87.13 19.83
N GLY A 176 -50.70 -86.33 19.03
CA GLY A 176 -49.23 -86.41 18.85
C GLY A 176 -48.74 -86.18 17.41
N PHE A 177 -47.42 -86.07 17.22
CA PHE A 177 -46.75 -86.11 15.90
C PHE A 177 -46.46 -87.57 15.52
N LYS A 178 -46.64 -87.95 14.24
CA LYS A 178 -46.19 -89.26 13.74
C LYS A 178 -44.66 -89.33 13.70
N SER A 179 -44.10 -90.53 13.90
CA SER A 179 -42.67 -90.79 13.74
C SER A 179 -42.15 -90.40 12.34
N GLU A 180 -42.97 -90.55 11.30
CA GLU A 180 -42.62 -90.13 9.93
C GLU A 180 -42.39 -88.61 9.83
N HIS A 181 -43.20 -87.79 10.51
CA HIS A 181 -43.05 -86.33 10.51
C HIS A 181 -41.80 -85.86 11.27
N ILE A 182 -41.40 -86.59 12.31
CA ILE A 182 -40.16 -86.32 13.06
C ILE A 182 -38.94 -86.70 12.22
N GLN A 183 -38.98 -87.82 11.50
CA GLN A 183 -37.92 -88.24 10.58
C GLN A 183 -37.79 -87.28 9.39
N GLU A 184 -38.89 -86.80 8.83
CA GLU A 184 -38.92 -85.81 7.75
C GLU A 184 -38.40 -84.44 8.21
N PHE A 185 -38.75 -83.99 9.41
CA PHE A 185 -38.14 -82.79 10.00
C PHE A 185 -36.62 -82.97 10.07
N ASN A 186 -36.15 -84.05 10.69
CA ASN A 186 -34.72 -84.33 10.80
C ASN A 186 -34.01 -84.37 9.45
N TYR A 187 -34.62 -84.96 8.41
CA TYR A 187 -34.12 -84.94 7.03
C TYR A 187 -34.04 -83.51 6.47
N LEU A 188 -35.11 -82.71 6.65
CA LEU A 188 -35.19 -81.34 6.17
C LEU A 188 -34.18 -80.42 6.84
N ILE A 189 -33.84 -80.58 8.13
CA ILE A 189 -32.83 -79.76 8.81
C ILE A 189 -31.38 -80.17 8.51
N SER A 190 -31.13 -81.38 8.00
CA SER A 190 -29.79 -81.84 7.59
C SER A 190 -29.30 -81.31 6.22
N ASP A 191 -30.18 -80.68 5.42
CA ASP A 191 -29.87 -79.92 4.18
C ASP A 191 -29.88 -78.37 4.39
#